data_AF-A0A5S3PCN6-F1
#
_entry.id   AF-A0A5S3PCN6-F1
#
_cell.length_a   1.000
_cell.length_b   1.000
_cell.length_c   1.000
_cell.angle_alpha   90.00
_cell.angle_beta   90.00
_cell.angle_gamma   90.00
#
_symmetry.space_group_name_H-M   'P 1'
#
loop_
_entity.id
_entity.type
_entity.pdbx_description
1 polymer ?
#
loop_
_entity_poly.entity_id
_entity_poly.type
_entity_poly.pdbx_seq_one_letter_code
_entity_poly.pdbx_strand_id
1 'polypeptide(L)'
;MDFLSGVSCLAAGLLVYAFGYGAHRRPVPSRWTRLPGATMAVCLIAIYLVPVGLGLIGLAAVHPLEELASMTAAMTLVTVGIVALAVVGVPLALRPAKGAMIYGAGQRPALVADHPAAAPAGPAHAA
;
A
#
# COMPACT_ATOMS: atom_id res chain seq x y z
N MET A 1 -21.86 -6.90 15.90
CA MET A 1 -21.62 -6.50 14.49
C MET A 1 -20.15 -6.22 14.18
N ASP A 2 -19.25 -6.39 15.14
CA ASP A 2 -17.91 -5.82 15.11
C ASP A 2 -16.89 -6.81 14.55
N PHE A 3 -17.07 -8.13 14.72
CA PHE A 3 -16.11 -9.10 14.23
C PHE A 3 -15.98 -9.14 12.70
N LEU A 4 -17.10 -9.39 12.00
CA LEU A 4 -17.11 -9.48 10.53
C LEU A 4 -16.74 -8.14 9.87
N SER A 5 -17.17 -7.04 10.48
CA SER A 5 -16.79 -5.69 10.07
C SER A 5 -15.29 -5.45 10.26
N GLY A 6 -14.71 -5.90 11.38
CA GLY A 6 -13.29 -5.81 11.66
C GLY A 6 -12.44 -6.61 10.67
N VAL A 7 -12.84 -7.85 10.37
CA VAL A 7 -12.20 -8.68 9.33
C VAL A 7 -12.30 -8.02 7.96
N SER A 8 -13.47 -7.48 7.61
CA SER A 8 -13.68 -6.77 6.35
C SER A 8 -12.80 -5.52 6.24
N CYS A 9 -12.69 -4.73 7.32
CA CYS A 9 -11.81 -3.55 7.39
C CYS A 9 -10.34 -3.93 7.21
N LEU A 10 -9.88 -5.01 7.84
CA LEU A 10 -8.50 -5.50 7.66
C LEU A 10 -8.23 -5.96 6.23
N ALA A 11 -9.14 -6.76 5.66
CA ALA A 11 -9.03 -7.23 4.28
C ALA A 11 -9.03 -6.07 3.27
N ALA A 12 -9.91 -5.09 3.45
CA ALA A 12 -9.95 -3.87 2.64
C ALA A 12 -8.68 -3.04 2.82
N GLY A 13 -8.18 -2.89 4.05
CA GLY A 13 -6.94 -2.18 4.35
C GLY A 13 -5.73 -2.80 3.64
N LEU A 14 -5.62 -4.14 3.68
CA LEU A 14 -4.58 -4.88 2.96
C LEU A 14 -4.67 -4.69 1.43
N LEU A 15 -5.89 -4.70 0.88
CA LEU A 15 -6.12 -4.42 -0.54
C LEU A 15 -5.67 -3.02 -0.94
N VAL A 16 -6.10 -2.01 -0.18
CA VAL A 16 -5.75 -0.60 -0.43
C VAL A 16 -4.24 -0.40 -0.31
N TYR A 17 -3.62 -0.98 0.71
CA TYR A 17 -2.17 -0.96 0.89
C TYR A 17 -1.45 -1.62 -0.29
N ALA A 18 -1.83 -2.85 -0.66
CA ALA A 18 -1.20 -3.59 -1.75
C ALA A 18 -1.37 -2.87 -3.09
N PHE A 19 -2.54 -2.28 -3.33
CA PHE A 19 -2.82 -1.45 -4.51
C PHE A 19 -1.93 -0.20 -4.55
N GLY A 20 -1.86 0.54 -3.44
CA GLY A 20 -1.03 1.73 -3.31
C GLY A 20 0.45 1.41 -3.48
N TYR A 21 0.95 0.43 -2.72
CA TYR A 21 2.34 -0.03 -2.79
C TYR A 21 2.70 -0.52 -4.19
N GLY A 22 1.85 -1.37 -4.77
CA GLY A 22 2.01 -1.90 -6.12
C GLY A 22 2.05 -0.83 -7.20
N ALA A 23 1.26 0.25 -7.06
CA ALA A 23 1.25 1.37 -8.00
C ALA A 23 2.51 2.23 -7.94
N HIS A 24 3.10 2.41 -6.76
CA HIS A 24 4.33 3.18 -6.58
C HIS A 24 5.60 2.41 -7.00
N ARG A 25 5.55 1.07 -6.95
CA ARG A 25 6.69 0.20 -7.30
C ARG A 25 6.71 -0.25 -8.76
N ARG A 26 5.82 0.25 -9.62
CA ARG A 26 5.84 -0.06 -11.06
C ARG A 26 7.03 0.61 -11.75
N PRO A 27 7.58 0.01 -12.83
CA PRO A 27 8.62 0.65 -13.64
C PRO A 27 8.19 2.02 -14.20
N VAL A 28 6.91 2.12 -14.58
CA VAL A 28 6.26 3.39 -14.90
C VAL A 28 5.19 3.64 -13.84
N PRO A 29 5.36 4.65 -12.96
CA PRO A 29 4.40 4.93 -11.91
C PRO A 29 3.04 5.31 -12.52
N SER A 30 1.97 4.88 -11.85
CA SER A 30 0.61 5.12 -12.32
C SER A 30 0.28 6.62 -12.35
N ARG A 31 -0.55 7.07 -13.30
CA ARG A 31 -0.88 8.49 -13.44
C ARG A 31 -1.50 9.08 -12.18
N TRP A 32 -2.28 8.30 -11.44
CA TRP A 32 -2.94 8.75 -10.21
C TRP A 32 -1.95 9.00 -9.06
N THR A 33 -0.79 8.35 -9.04
CA THR A 33 0.21 8.57 -7.97
C THR A 33 0.93 9.93 -8.12
N ARG A 34 0.70 10.65 -9.22
CA ARG A 34 1.19 12.02 -9.43
C ARG A 34 0.34 13.07 -8.71
N LEU A 35 -0.88 12.70 -8.29
CA LEU A 35 -1.77 13.58 -7.55
C LEU A 35 -1.49 13.42 -6.05
N PRO A 36 -0.87 14.41 -5.37
CA PRO A 36 -0.48 14.27 -3.97
C PRO A 36 -1.68 14.03 -3.05
N GLY A 37 -2.84 14.58 -3.39
CA GLY A 37 -4.09 14.32 -2.66
C GLY A 37 -4.55 12.87 -2.73
N ALA A 38 -4.40 12.22 -3.90
CA ALA A 38 -4.82 10.82 -4.07
C ALA A 38 -3.89 9.87 -3.30
N THR A 39 -2.59 10.11 -3.33
CA THR A 39 -1.62 9.33 -2.54
C THR A 39 -1.85 9.50 -1.04
N MET A 40 -2.12 10.73 -0.59
CA MET A 40 -2.40 11.00 0.82
C MET A 40 -3.69 10.31 1.27
N ALA A 41 -4.75 10.36 0.46
CA ALA A 41 -6.01 9.67 0.75
C ALA A 41 -5.81 8.15 0.88
N VAL A 42 -5.08 7.52 -0.04
CA VAL A 42 -4.77 6.07 0.04
C VAL A 42 -3.98 5.75 1.30
N CYS A 43 -2.99 6.55 1.65
CA CYS A 43 -2.21 6.38 2.89
C CYS A 43 -3.08 6.51 4.14
N LEU A 44 -3.93 7.55 4.22
CA LEU A 44 -4.81 7.76 5.36
C LEU A 44 -5.81 6.61 5.50
N ILE A 45 -6.44 6.19 4.39
CA ILE A 45 -7.38 5.07 4.39
C ILE A 45 -6.68 3.79 4.90
N ALA A 46 -5.47 3.49 4.42
CA ALA A 46 -4.72 2.33 4.88
C ALA A 46 -4.33 2.44 6.36
N ILE A 47 -3.88 3.61 6.82
CA ILE A 47 -3.48 3.86 8.21
C ILE A 47 -4.66 3.75 9.17
N TYR A 48 -5.87 4.16 8.78
CA TYR A 48 -7.05 4.11 9.65
C TYR A 48 -7.77 2.75 9.61
N LEU A 49 -7.81 2.06 8.46
CA LEU A 49 -8.52 0.78 8.35
C LEU A 49 -7.92 -0.32 9.24
N VAL A 50 -6.60 -0.34 9.41
CA VAL A 50 -5.92 -1.34 10.23
C VAL A 50 -6.26 -1.23 11.73
N PRO A 51 -6.05 -0.08 12.40
CA PRO A 51 -6.40 0.07 13.82
C PRO A 51 -7.92 -0.02 14.05
N VAL A 52 -8.75 0.47 13.14
CA VAL A 52 -10.21 0.30 13.23
C VAL A 52 -10.58 -1.18 13.17
N GLY A 53 -10.03 -1.93 12.19
CA GLY A 53 -10.28 -3.36 12.07
C GLY A 53 -9.83 -4.15 13.30
N LEU A 54 -8.65 -3.84 13.84
CA LEU A 54 -8.15 -4.45 15.09
C LEU A 54 -9.01 -4.10 16.30
N GLY A 55 -9.46 -2.84 16.42
CA GLY A 55 -10.32 -2.39 17.51
C GLY A 55 -11.66 -3.12 17.51
N LEU A 56 -12.27 -3.31 16.34
CA LEU A 56 -13.54 -4.03 16.19
C LEU A 56 -13.39 -5.54 16.52
N ILE A 57 -12.27 -6.15 16.12
CA ILE A 57 -11.98 -7.56 16.51
C ILE A 57 -11.75 -7.66 18.02
N GLY A 58 -11.05 -6.70 18.62
CA GLY A 58 -10.85 -6.64 20.07
C GLY A 58 -12.17 -6.51 20.82
N LEU A 59 -13.09 -5.66 20.34
CA LEU A 59 -14.40 -5.47 20.95
C LEU A 59 -15.27 -6.73 20.84
N ALA A 60 -15.25 -7.39 19.69
CA ALA A 60 -15.90 -8.68 19.50
C ALA A 60 -15.37 -9.78 20.43
N ALA A 61 -14.07 -9.74 20.79
CA ALA A 61 -13.48 -10.70 21.72
C ALA A 61 -13.99 -10.52 23.16
N VAL A 62 -14.40 -9.31 23.54
CA VAL A 62 -14.95 -9.01 24.87
C VAL A 62 -16.42 -9.42 25.00
N HIS A 63 -17.19 -9.37 23.90
CA HIS A 63 -18.62 -9.68 23.88
C HIS A 63 -19.00 -10.78 22.86
N PRO A 64 -18.50 -12.03 23.02
CA PRO A 64 -18.63 -13.07 21.99
C PRO A 64 -20.06 -13.58 21.78
N LEU A 65 -20.89 -13.59 22.83
CA LEU A 65 -22.27 -14.11 22.76
C LEU A 65 -23.20 -13.15 22.00
N GLU A 66 -23.02 -11.85 22.21
CA GLU A 66 -23.77 -10.81 21.50
C GLU A 66 -23.40 -10.79 20.01
N GLU A 67 -22.13 -11.10 19.70
CA GLU A 67 -21.70 -11.21 18.31
C GLU A 67 -22.36 -12.35 17.56
N LEU A 68 -22.40 -13.54 18.16
CA LEU A 68 -22.98 -14.72 17.53
C LEU A 68 -24.47 -14.52 17.23
N ALA A 69 -25.19 -13.81 18.11
CA ALA A 69 -26.60 -13.48 17.92
C ALA A 69 -26.85 -12.44 16.81
N SER A 70 -25.86 -11.57 16.53
CA SER A 70 -25.97 -10.52 15.52
C SER A 70 -25.45 -10.92 14.13
N MET A 71 -24.90 -12.13 13.98
CA MET A 71 -24.39 -12.63 12.71
C MET A 71 -25.52 -12.88 11.71
N THR A 72 -25.47 -12.16 10.58
CA THR A 72 -26.40 -12.37 9.47
C THR A 72 -25.69 -13.03 8.28
N ALA A 73 -26.44 -13.85 7.53
CA ALA A 73 -25.93 -14.51 6.33
C ALA A 73 -25.46 -13.49 5.28
N ALA A 74 -26.16 -12.38 5.13
CA ALA A 74 -25.80 -11.30 4.20
C ALA A 74 -24.42 -10.71 4.53
N MET A 75 -24.15 -10.37 5.80
CA MET A 75 -22.86 -9.83 6.21
C MET A 75 -21.72 -10.83 6.08
N THR A 76 -22.01 -12.10 6.35
CA THR A 76 -21.04 -13.19 6.14
C THR A 76 -20.67 -13.28 4.66
N LEU A 77 -21.64 -13.25 3.75
CA LEU A 77 -21.39 -13.26 2.30
C LEU A 77 -20.57 -12.06 1.83
N VAL A 78 -20.89 -10.85 2.31
CA VAL A 78 -20.13 -9.64 1.99
C VAL A 78 -18.68 -9.77 2.48
N THR A 79 -18.48 -10.21 3.72
CA THR A 79 -17.15 -10.39 4.32
C THR A 79 -16.34 -11.41 3.52
N VAL A 80 -16.93 -12.56 3.19
CA VAL A 80 -16.29 -13.59 2.36
C VAL A 80 -15.91 -13.03 0.99
N GLY A 81 -16.79 -12.23 0.37
CA GLY A 81 -16.50 -11.57 -0.90
C GLY A 81 -15.29 -10.62 -0.81
N ILE A 82 -15.23 -9.77 0.21
CA ILE A 82 -14.10 -8.85 0.42
C ILE A 82 -12.80 -9.62 0.71
N VAL A 83 -12.86 -10.67 1.53
CA VAL A 83 -11.70 -11.52 1.83
C VAL A 83 -11.23 -12.25 0.58
N ALA A 84 -12.13 -12.82 -0.22
CA ALA A 84 -11.78 -13.46 -1.49
C ALA A 84 -11.12 -12.48 -2.47
N LEU A 85 -11.67 -11.26 -2.57
CA LEU A 85 -11.07 -10.18 -3.34
C LEU A 85 -9.67 -9.83 -2.80
N ALA A 86 -9.46 -9.82 -1.49
CA ALA A 86 -8.15 -9.56 -0.90
C ALA A 86 -7.15 -10.67 -1.21
N VAL A 87 -7.55 -11.94 -1.04
CA VAL A 87 -6.70 -13.11 -1.31
C VAL A 87 -6.21 -13.14 -2.75
N VAL A 88 -7.05 -12.76 -3.72
CA VAL A 88 -6.69 -12.73 -5.14
C VAL A 88 -6.06 -11.39 -5.55
N GLY A 89 -6.61 -10.28 -5.06
CA GLY A 89 -6.23 -8.93 -5.44
C GLY A 89 -4.87 -8.48 -4.89
N VAL A 90 -4.53 -8.86 -3.64
CA VAL A 90 -3.24 -8.52 -3.02
C VAL A 90 -2.05 -9.08 -3.82
N PRO A 91 -1.97 -10.39 -4.14
CA PRO A 91 -0.83 -10.91 -4.91
C PRO A 91 -0.77 -10.30 -6.31
N LEU A 92 -1.92 -10.04 -6.95
CA LEU A 92 -1.97 -9.36 -8.26
C LEU A 92 -1.46 -7.92 -8.18
N ALA A 93 -1.85 -7.17 -7.14
CA ALA A 93 -1.42 -5.80 -6.93
C ALA A 93 0.08 -5.72 -6.60
N LEU A 94 0.63 -6.71 -5.89
CA LEU A 94 2.05 -6.77 -5.53
C LEU A 94 2.96 -7.34 -6.63
N ARG A 95 2.42 -8.01 -7.66
CA ARG A 95 3.20 -8.56 -8.79
C ARG A 95 4.22 -7.59 -9.38
N PRO A 96 3.89 -6.33 -9.70
CA PRO A 96 4.83 -5.38 -10.27
C PRO A 96 6.00 -5.06 -9.32
N ALA A 97 5.79 -5.15 -8.02
CA ALA A 97 6.82 -4.90 -7.02
C ALA A 97 7.82 -6.06 -6.88
N LYS A 98 7.47 -7.28 -7.31
CA LYS A 98 8.37 -8.45 -7.27
C LYS A 98 9.51 -8.36 -8.29
N GLY A 99 9.27 -7.68 -9.41
CA GLY A 99 10.26 -7.49 -10.49
C GLY A 99 10.99 -6.15 -10.43
N ALA A 100 10.48 -5.19 -9.64
CA ALA A 100 11.21 -3.98 -9.34
C ALA A 100 12.38 -4.39 -8.43
N MET A 101 13.60 -4.46 -9.00
CA MET A 101 14.82 -4.49 -8.20
C MET A 101 14.63 -3.44 -7.12
N ILE A 102 14.81 -3.85 -5.86
CA ILE A 102 14.85 -2.92 -4.75
C ILE A 102 16.08 -2.04 -5.03
N TYR A 103 15.88 -0.95 -5.78
CA TYR A 103 16.77 0.20 -5.79
C TYR A 103 16.66 0.74 -4.37
N GLY A 104 17.40 0.11 -3.46
CA GLY A 104 17.40 0.43 -2.06
C GLY A 104 17.74 1.90 -1.89
N ALA A 105 17.09 2.54 -0.93
CA ALA A 105 17.67 3.51 -0.01
C ALA A 105 19.06 4.11 -0.35
N GLY A 106 19.24 4.72 -1.53
CA GLY A 106 20.52 5.30 -1.93
C GLY A 106 20.92 5.19 -3.40
N GLN A 107 20.30 4.34 -4.23
CA GLN A 107 20.61 4.32 -5.67
C GLN A 107 19.72 5.33 -6.40
N ARG A 108 20.17 6.59 -6.42
CA ARG A 108 19.70 7.61 -7.36
C ARG A 108 19.73 7.00 -8.77
N PRO A 109 18.64 7.10 -9.56
CA PRO A 109 18.71 6.71 -10.96
C PRO A 109 19.81 7.53 -11.61
N ALA A 110 20.57 6.89 -12.49
CA ALA A 110 21.70 7.41 -13.25
C ALA A 110 21.33 8.63 -14.12
N LEU A 111 20.99 9.75 -13.48
CA LEU A 111 20.82 11.08 -14.05
C LEU A 111 22.13 11.88 -13.99
N VAL A 112 23.25 11.24 -13.64
CA VAL A 112 24.59 11.86 -13.59
C VAL A 112 25.46 11.46 -14.79
N ALA A 113 24.97 10.59 -15.69
CA ALA A 113 25.78 10.12 -16.82
C ALA A 113 25.79 11.05 -18.05
N ASP A 114 24.98 12.13 -18.07
CA ASP A 114 24.89 13.05 -19.23
C ASP A 114 25.27 14.51 -18.89
N HIS A 115 26.08 14.75 -17.86
CA HIS A 115 26.86 15.98 -17.83
C HIS A 115 28.25 15.67 -18.38
N PRO A 116 28.58 16.05 -19.63
CA PRO A 116 29.98 16.04 -20.04
C PRO A 116 30.73 16.91 -19.04
N ALA A 117 31.67 16.28 -18.35
CA ALA A 117 32.56 16.92 -17.41
C ALA A 117 33.11 18.20 -18.05
N ALA A 118 32.79 19.35 -17.45
CA ALA A 118 33.56 20.56 -17.70
C ALA A 118 35.00 20.22 -17.31
N ALA A 119 35.85 20.14 -18.34
CA ALA A 119 37.25 19.74 -18.20
C ALA A 119 37.96 20.62 -17.15
N PRO A 120 38.84 20.04 -16.31
CA PRO A 120 39.65 20.85 -15.41
C PRO A 120 40.62 21.71 -16.25
N ALA A 121 40.44 23.03 -16.21
CA ALA A 121 41.47 23.96 -16.64
C ALA A 121 42.65 23.88 -15.66
N GLY A 122 43.53 22.91 -15.90
CA GLY A 122 44.87 22.85 -15.32
C GLY A 122 45.85 23.78 -16.03
N PRO A 123 47.04 24.02 -15.45
CA PRO A 123 47.58 25.36 -15.23
C PRO A 123 48.67 25.77 -16.24
N ALA A 124 48.82 27.07 -16.48
CA ALA A 124 50.02 27.67 -17.06
C ALA A 124 50.27 29.01 -16.35
N HIS A 125 51.16 29.00 -15.35
CA HIS A 125 52.55 29.45 -15.43
C HIS A 125 52.73 30.98 -15.47
N ALA A 126 53.16 31.49 -14.32
CA ALA A 126 54.11 32.58 -14.08
C ALA A 126 54.63 33.39 -15.27
N ALA A 127 54.43 34.71 -15.19
CA ALA A 127 55.45 35.75 -15.39
C ALA A 127 55.03 37.01 -14.63
#